data_AF-A0A8K0I608-F1
#
_entry.id   AF-A0A8K0I608-F1
#
_cell.length_a   1.000
_cell.length_b   1.000
_cell.length_c   1.000
_cell.angle_alpha   90.00
_cell.angle_beta   90.00
_cell.angle_gamma   90.00
#
_symmetry.space_group_name_H-M   'P 1'
#
loop_
_entity.id
_entity.type
_entity.pdbx_description
1 polymer ?
#
loop_
_entity_poly.entity_id
_entity_poly.type
_entity_poly.pdbx_seq_one_letter_code
_entity_poly.pdbx_strand_id
1 'polypeptide(L)'
;MAAPSKMECSFFGNLDQRAFILSGGHPRTPFYQAFTRMARWIWALLVMVHSFIPKAEFFSVERGDDYSNVYMESVVNQVLLTENGEKLKVGFAVMPGIKIGGTIIQCRVYPSRMQTSTRSFGFPL
;
A
#
# COMPACT_ATOMS: atom_id res chain seq x y z
N MET A 1 9.01 22.55 4.54
CA MET A 1 8.23 23.59 5.26
C MET A 1 8.68 23.56 6.71
N ALA A 2 9.44 24.55 7.18
CA ALA A 2 9.82 24.65 8.60
C ALA A 2 8.65 25.27 9.38
N ALA A 3 8.50 24.95 10.67
CA ALA A 3 7.47 25.60 11.47
C ALA A 3 7.77 27.12 11.58
N PRO A 4 6.74 27.98 11.64
CA PRO A 4 6.92 29.42 11.78
C PRO A 4 7.70 29.74 13.05
N SER A 5 8.69 30.63 12.98
CA SER A 5 9.55 30.99 14.11
C SER A 5 8.76 31.46 15.34
N LYS A 6 7.69 32.23 15.15
CA LYS A 6 6.78 32.64 16.23
C LYS A 6 6.11 31.47 16.93
N MET A 7 5.76 30.42 16.19
CA MET A 7 5.14 29.21 16.75
C MET A 7 6.18 28.38 17.51
N GLU A 8 7.38 28.18 16.95
CA GLU A 8 8.48 27.45 17.62
C GLU A 8 8.89 28.13 18.93
N CYS A 9 9.03 29.46 18.95
CA CYS A 9 9.28 30.22 20.19
C CYS A 9 8.20 30.00 21.25
N SER A 10 6.92 29.94 20.87
CA SER A 10 5.84 29.70 21.84
C SER A 10 5.85 28.29 22.41
N PHE A 11 6.30 27.29 21.63
CA PHE A 11 6.38 25.90 22.09
C PHE A 11 7.61 25.64 22.97
N PHE A 12 8.78 26.20 22.60
CA PHE A 12 10.07 25.88 23.23
C PHE A 12 10.63 27.02 24.09
N GLY A 13 9.99 28.19 24.09
CA GLY A 13 10.47 29.40 24.79
C GLY A 13 11.65 30.10 24.11
N ASN A 14 12.28 29.49 23.11
CA ASN A 14 13.42 30.03 22.36
C ASN A 14 13.52 29.41 20.94
N LEU A 15 14.51 29.86 20.15
CA LEU A 15 14.85 29.32 18.83
C LEU A 15 16.14 28.49 18.84
N ASP A 16 16.69 28.18 20.02
CA ASP A 16 18.00 27.54 20.14
C ASP A 16 17.97 26.14 19.52
N GLN A 17 16.86 25.42 19.68
CA GLN A 17 16.67 24.13 19.02
C GLN A 17 16.71 24.24 17.49
N ARG A 18 16.13 25.30 16.91
CA ARG A 18 16.16 25.54 15.47
C ARG A 18 17.58 25.87 15.01
N ALA A 19 18.28 26.75 15.72
CA ALA A 19 19.67 27.11 15.42
C ALA A 19 20.61 25.89 15.53
N PHE A 20 20.39 25.04 16.53
CA PHE A 20 21.10 23.78 16.71
C PHE A 20 20.88 22.83 15.53
N ILE A 21 19.64 22.64 15.07
CA ILE A 21 19.34 21.78 13.91
C ILE A 21 19.92 22.37 12.63
N LEU A 22 19.79 23.68 12.42
CA LEU A 22 20.31 24.37 11.22
C LEU A 22 21.84 24.34 11.12
N SER A 23 22.54 24.30 12.25
CA SER A 23 24.00 24.10 12.29
C SER A 23 24.43 22.64 12.11
N GLY A 24 23.50 21.73 11.81
CA GLY A 24 23.76 20.30 11.60
C GLY A 24 23.68 19.46 12.88
N GLY A 25 23.21 20.04 13.99
CA GLY A 25 23.00 19.33 15.24
C GLY A 25 21.84 18.33 15.14
N HIS A 26 22.08 17.12 15.64
CA HIS A 26 21.06 16.06 15.70
C HIS A 26 20.49 15.95 17.13
N PRO A 27 19.20 16.27 17.34
CA PRO A 27 18.59 16.18 18.66
C PRO A 27 18.65 14.76 19.24
N ARG A 28 18.99 14.60 20.52
CA ARG A 28 19.02 13.29 21.20
C ARG A 28 17.67 12.93 21.83
N THR A 29 16.57 13.40 21.28
CA THR A 29 15.24 13.07 21.79
C THR A 29 14.80 11.67 21.34
N PRO A 30 14.00 10.93 22.13
CA PRO A 30 13.48 9.62 21.75
C PRO A 30 12.73 9.64 20.41
N PHE A 31 11.95 10.71 20.17
CA PHE A 31 11.24 10.92 18.91
C PHE A 31 12.19 11.05 17.72
N TYR A 32 13.23 11.87 17.83
CA TYR A 32 14.18 12.07 16.73
C TYR A 32 14.95 10.79 16.38
N GLN A 33 15.32 10.01 17.40
CA GLN A 33 15.96 8.71 17.20
C GLN A 33 15.01 7.71 16.50
N ALA A 34 13.74 7.69 16.89
CA ALA A 34 12.74 6.86 16.20
C ALA A 34 12.54 7.31 14.74
N PHE A 35 12.44 8.62 14.51
CA PHE A 35 12.29 9.20 13.17
C PHE A 35 13.48 8.86 12.27
N THR A 36 14.71 9.09 12.73
CA THR A 36 15.92 8.80 11.95
C THR A 36 16.07 7.31 11.66
N ARG A 37 15.74 6.44 12.63
CA ARG A 37 15.71 4.99 12.41
C ARG A 37 14.72 4.62 11.30
N MET A 38 13.50 5.18 11.35
CA MET A 38 12.48 4.96 10.32
C MET A 38 12.92 5.48 8.95
N ALA A 39 13.42 6.71 8.88
CA ALA A 39 13.88 7.35 7.65
C ALA A 39 14.97 6.53 6.94
N ARG A 40 15.91 5.94 7.71
CA ARG A 40 16.94 5.04 7.17
C ARG A 40 16.33 3.79 6.52
N TRP A 41 15.33 3.17 7.15
CA TRP A 41 14.65 2.00 6.59
C TRP A 41 13.85 2.37 5.33
N ILE A 42 13.14 3.50 5.34
CA ILE A 42 12.41 3.99 4.16
C ILE A 42 13.39 4.25 3.01
N TRP A 43 14.52 4.91 3.28
CA TRP A 43 15.56 5.15 2.27
C TRP A 43 16.14 3.83 1.72
N ALA A 44 16.45 2.87 2.59
CA ALA A 44 16.91 1.56 2.17
C ALA A 44 15.89 0.82 1.29
N LEU A 45 14.60 0.91 1.62
CA LEU A 45 13.51 0.35 0.81
C LEU A 45 13.42 1.03 -0.57
N LEU A 46 13.52 2.36 -0.63
CA LEU A 46 13.51 3.10 -1.90
C LEU A 46 14.69 2.72 -2.79
N VAL A 47 15.89 2.64 -2.21
CA VAL A 47 17.10 2.18 -2.93
C VAL A 47 16.94 0.75 -3.40
N MET A 48 16.43 -0.14 -2.54
CA MET A 48 16.19 -1.54 -2.88
C MET A 48 15.23 -1.69 -4.06
N VAL A 49 14.08 -1.00 -4.02
CA VAL A 49 13.10 -0.99 -5.12
C VAL A 49 13.74 -0.50 -6.42
N HIS A 50 14.59 0.52 -6.34
CA HIS A 50 15.27 1.07 -7.53
C HIS A 50 16.41 0.16 -8.04
N SER A 51 17.01 -0.64 -7.16
CA SER A 51 18.12 -1.54 -7.52
C SER A 51 17.68 -2.84 -8.18
N PHE A 52 16.39 -3.19 -8.13
CA PHE A 52 15.90 -4.42 -8.75
C PHE A 52 16.04 -4.36 -10.28
N ILE A 53 16.74 -5.36 -10.82
CA ILE A 53 16.83 -5.65 -12.25
C ILE A 53 16.33 -7.08 -12.44
N PRO A 54 15.18 -7.31 -13.11
CA PRO A 54 14.27 -6.32 -13.70
C PRO A 54 13.50 -5.48 -12.65
N LYS A 55 13.01 -4.31 -13.06
CA LYS A 55 12.29 -3.38 -12.16
C LYS A 55 11.06 -4.07 -11.55
N ALA A 56 10.85 -3.84 -10.25
CA ALA A 56 9.64 -4.26 -9.58
C ALA A 56 8.46 -3.37 -10.02
N GLU A 57 7.40 -3.99 -10.51
CA GLU A 57 6.17 -3.33 -10.93
C GLU A 57 5.04 -3.70 -9.96
N PHE A 58 4.39 -2.70 -9.39
CA PHE A 58 3.20 -2.91 -8.58
C PHE A 58 1.98 -2.97 -9.50
N PHE A 59 1.11 -3.94 -9.27
CA PHE A 59 -0.20 -4.00 -9.90
C PHE A 59 -1.26 -4.14 -8.81
N SER A 60 -2.42 -3.54 -9.06
CA SER A 60 -3.58 -3.65 -8.18
C SER A 60 -4.76 -4.13 -9.00
N VAL A 61 -5.73 -4.71 -8.30
CA VAL A 61 -6.98 -5.20 -8.86
C VAL A 61 -8.13 -4.41 -8.28
N GLU A 62 -9.20 -4.27 -9.06
CA GLU A 62 -10.34 -3.43 -8.70
C GLU A 62 -11.52 -4.27 -8.24
N ARG A 63 -12.44 -3.62 -7.53
CA ARG A 63 -13.69 -4.27 -7.12
C ARG A 63 -14.51 -4.65 -8.36
N GLY A 64 -14.90 -5.92 -8.45
CA GLY A 64 -15.67 -6.47 -9.56
C GLY A 64 -14.84 -7.26 -10.57
N ASP A 65 -13.51 -7.19 -10.51
CA ASP A 65 -12.61 -8.02 -11.32
C ASP A 65 -12.85 -9.50 -11.05
N ASP A 66 -12.66 -10.34 -12.07
CA ASP A 66 -12.78 -11.79 -11.90
C ASP A 66 -11.58 -12.31 -11.08
N TYR A 67 -11.87 -13.14 -10.08
CA TYR A 67 -10.83 -13.72 -9.23
C TYR A 67 -9.96 -14.69 -10.04
N SER A 68 -8.64 -14.50 -9.97
CA SER A 68 -7.66 -15.39 -10.59
C SER A 68 -6.66 -15.88 -9.55
N ASN A 69 -6.65 -17.18 -9.28
CA ASN A 69 -5.69 -17.80 -8.34
C ASN A 69 -4.22 -17.73 -8.81
N VAL A 70 -3.97 -17.30 -10.06
CA VAL A 70 -2.61 -17.09 -10.59
C VAL A 70 -2.04 -15.76 -10.13
N TYR A 71 -2.88 -14.71 -10.08
CA TYR A 71 -2.45 -13.34 -9.74
C TYR A 71 -2.95 -12.87 -8.38
N MET A 72 -3.87 -13.59 -7.75
CA MET A 72 -4.56 -13.20 -6.52
C MET A 72 -4.55 -14.32 -5.49
N GLU A 73 -4.33 -13.93 -4.23
CA GLU A 73 -4.44 -14.75 -3.04
C GLU A 73 -5.65 -14.27 -2.23
N SER A 74 -6.52 -15.20 -1.83
CA SER A 74 -7.65 -14.86 -0.96
C SER A 74 -7.20 -14.73 0.49
N VAL A 75 -7.62 -13.65 1.15
CA VAL A 75 -7.42 -13.49 2.61
C VAL A 75 -8.38 -14.32 3.45
N VAL A 76 -9.38 -14.97 2.83
CA VAL A 76 -10.35 -15.85 3.49
C VAL A 76 -10.38 -17.23 2.84
N ASN A 77 -10.54 -18.27 3.65
CA ASN A 77 -10.61 -19.66 3.19
C ASN A 77 -11.88 -20.01 2.39
N GLN A 78 -12.80 -19.05 2.18
CA GLN A 78 -14.07 -19.26 1.48
C GLN A 78 -13.92 -19.61 -0.01
N VAL A 79 -12.75 -19.44 -0.62
CA VAL A 79 -12.50 -19.81 -2.02
C VAL A 79 -12.61 -21.32 -2.25
N LEU A 80 -12.36 -22.13 -1.21
CA LEU A 80 -12.51 -23.59 -1.25
C LEU A 80 -13.99 -24.04 -1.29
N LEU A 81 -14.94 -23.16 -0.99
CA LEU A 81 -16.37 -23.48 -0.88
C LEU A 81 -17.16 -23.25 -2.17
N THR A 82 -16.48 -22.95 -3.28
CA THR A 82 -17.11 -22.75 -4.58
C THR A 82 -17.28 -24.10 -5.28
N GLU A 83 -18.14 -24.96 -4.74
CA GLU A 83 -18.50 -26.26 -5.36
C GLU A 83 -19.38 -26.11 -6.63
N ASN A 84 -20.00 -24.94 -6.85
CA ASN A 84 -21.06 -24.77 -7.85
C ASN A 84 -20.69 -23.95 -9.10
N GLY A 85 -19.41 -23.73 -9.38
CA GLY A 85 -18.98 -23.01 -10.59
C GLY A 85 -19.33 -21.51 -10.63
N GLU A 86 -19.73 -20.91 -9.50
CA GLU A 86 -19.95 -19.46 -9.40
C GLU A 86 -18.62 -18.72 -9.52
N LYS A 87 -18.51 -17.81 -10.50
CA LYS A 87 -17.30 -16.97 -10.66
C LYS A 87 -17.19 -16.00 -9.50
N LEU A 88 -16.17 -16.18 -8.66
CA LEU A 88 -15.83 -15.22 -7.62
C LEU A 88 -15.28 -13.94 -8.25
N LYS A 89 -15.69 -12.80 -7.70
CA LYS A 89 -15.18 -11.49 -8.09
C LYS A 89 -14.43 -10.86 -6.92
N VAL A 90 -13.57 -9.89 -7.21
CA VAL A 90 -12.88 -9.11 -6.20
C VAL A 90 -13.89 -8.21 -5.49
N GLY A 91 -14.05 -8.38 -4.18
CA GLY A 91 -14.80 -7.46 -3.34
C GLY A 91 -14.00 -6.19 -3.08
N PHE A 92 -12.74 -6.34 -2.68
CA PHE A 92 -11.75 -5.27 -2.55
C PHE A 92 -10.32 -5.85 -2.45
N ALA A 93 -9.32 -5.04 -2.79
CA ALA A 93 -7.91 -5.38 -2.62
C ALA A 93 -7.43 -5.01 -1.20
N VAL A 94 -6.75 -5.94 -0.54
CA VAL A 94 -6.11 -5.76 0.77
C VAL A 94 -4.66 -5.34 0.59
N MET A 95 -3.97 -5.96 -0.37
CA MET A 95 -2.57 -5.67 -0.69
C MET A 95 -2.36 -5.72 -2.20
N PRO A 96 -1.60 -4.78 -2.78
CA PRO A 96 -1.20 -4.87 -4.19
C PRO A 96 -0.30 -6.08 -4.43
N GLY A 97 -0.29 -6.54 -5.68
CA GLY A 97 0.64 -7.53 -6.18
C GLY A 97 1.92 -6.87 -6.68
N ILE A 98 2.97 -7.67 -6.79
CA ILE A 98 4.29 -7.21 -7.25
C ILE A 98 4.78 -8.17 -8.32
N LYS A 99 5.17 -7.64 -9.48
CA LYS A 99 5.82 -8.39 -10.53
C LYS A 99 7.29 -8.00 -10.60
N ILE A 100 8.18 -8.99 -10.48
CA ILE A 100 9.62 -8.80 -10.61
C ILE A 100 10.09 -9.77 -11.70
N GLY A 101 10.19 -9.26 -12.93
CA GLY A 101 10.55 -10.08 -14.09
C GLY A 101 9.48 -11.11 -14.42
N GLY A 102 9.82 -12.39 -14.25
CA GLY A 102 8.91 -13.53 -14.42
C GLY A 102 8.23 -13.99 -13.12
N THR A 103 8.65 -13.48 -11.96
CA THR A 103 8.07 -13.86 -10.67
C THR A 103 6.94 -12.92 -10.29
N ILE A 104 5.82 -13.49 -9.84
CA ILE A 104 4.63 -12.76 -9.40
C ILE A 104 4.41 -13.03 -7.90
N ILE A 105 4.35 -11.95 -7.14
CA ILE A 105 3.81 -11.92 -5.78
C ILE A 105 2.35 -11.47 -5.93
N GLN A 106 1.43 -12.32 -5.47
CA GLN A 106 0.00 -12.16 -5.73
C GLN A 106 -0.62 -10.98 -4.97
N CYS A 107 -1.63 -10.33 -5.58
CA CYS A 107 -2.49 -9.39 -4.88
C CYS A 107 -3.25 -10.14 -3.77
N ARG A 108 -3.30 -9.59 -2.56
CA ARG A 108 -4.20 -10.13 -1.53
C ARG A 108 -5.56 -9.48 -1.66
N VAL A 109 -6.60 -10.29 -1.84
CA VAL A 109 -7.95 -9.80 -2.10
C VAL A 109 -8.96 -10.45 -1.20
N TYR A 110 -10.05 -9.72 -0.94
CA TYR A 110 -11.26 -10.32 -0.40
C TYR A 110 -12.17 -10.71 -1.56
N PRO A 111 -12.39 -12.01 -1.83
CA PRO A 111 -13.33 -12.45 -2.84
C PRO A 111 -14.78 -12.23 -2.37
N SER A 112 -15.65 -11.88 -3.30
CA SER A 112 -17.07 -11.64 -3.07
C SER A 112 -17.89 -12.28 -4.19
N ARG A 113 -19.07 -12.79 -3.81
CA ARG A 113 -20.08 -13.25 -4.76
C ARG A 113 -20.90 -12.03 -5.19
N MET A 114 -20.59 -11.48 -6.35
CA MET A 114 -21.44 -10.45 -6.95
C MET A 114 -22.38 -11.10 -7.96
N GLN A 115 -23.68 -10.91 -7.78
CA GLN A 115 -24.64 -11.27 -8.81
C GLN A 115 -24.42 -10.35 -10.01
N THR A 116 -23.95 -10.90 -11.12
CA THR A 116 -24.08 -10.23 -12.42
C THR A 116 -25.57 -10.11 -12.70
N SER A 117 -26.14 -8.92 -12.49
CA SER A 117 -27.47 -8.59 -13.00
C SER A 117 -27.38 -8.59 -14.52
N THR A 118 -27.57 -9.77 -15.13
CA THR A 118 -27.91 -9.87 -16.54
C THR A 118 -29.29 -9.24 -16.67
N ARG A 119 -29.34 -7.93 -16.94
CA ARG A 119 -30.56 -7.28 -17.42
C ARG A 119 -30.87 -7.91 -18.77
N SER A 120 -31.73 -8.92 -18.77
CA SER A 120 -32.42 -9.36 -19.98
C SER A 120 -33.31 -8.21 -20.44
N PHE A 121 -32.81 -7.39 -21.36
CA PHE A 121 -33.67 -6.54 -22.18
C PHE A 121 -34.44 -7.47 -23.12
N GLY A 122 -35.54 -8.02 -22.62
CA GLY A 122 -36.55 -8.65 -23.46
C GLY A 122 -37.30 -7.55 -24.20
N PHE A 123 -37.14 -7.48 -25.51
CA PHE A 123 -38.08 -6.76 -26.37
C PHE A 123 -39.31 -7.64 -26.56
N PRO A 124 -40.52 -7.21 -26.16
CA PRO A 124 -41.74 -7.86 -26.61
C PRO A 124 -41.92 -7.56 -28.11
N LEU A 125 -42.30 -8.59 -28.87
CA LEU A 125 -42.68 -8.51 -30.29
C LEU A 125 -43.89 -7.60 -30.49
#